data_AF-A0A1Q9XT46-F1
#
_entry.id   AF-A0A1Q9XT46-F1
#
_cell.length_a   1.000
_cell.length_b   1.000
_cell.length_c   1.000
_cell.angle_alpha   90.00
_cell.angle_beta   90.00
_cell.angle_gamma   90.00
#
_symmetry.space_group_name_H-M   'P 1'
#
loop_
_entity.id
_entity.type
_entity.pdbx_description
1 polymer ?
#
loop_
_entity_poly.entity_id
_entity_poly.type
_entity_poly.pdbx_seq_one_letter_code
_entity_poly.pdbx_strand_id
1 'polypeptide(L)'
;MTIMNEDECATFMDAPSWALEFPSRGTYIRFCKNEPLLEVLRSIKNGSSEWAYRYVTLCYAGSANSGILLYPLQDSEAPYFDFRYGASVDPRQVLRPLLERFPQCCILDWSRGRQACLEAVGADVELLAEIMQEIAGLLWGEQSHLVDGWYEEMGRA
;
A
#
# COMPACT_ATOMS: atom_id res chain seq x y z
N MET A 1 -8.56 20.38 39.23
CA MET A 1 -7.65 19.30 38.82
C MET A 1 -8.23 18.75 37.53
N THR A 2 -7.36 18.65 36.52
CA THR A 2 -7.54 18.73 35.06
C THR A 2 -8.69 17.91 34.46
N ILE A 3 -9.49 18.58 33.62
CA ILE A 3 -10.41 17.97 32.64
C ILE A 3 -9.53 17.38 31.54
N MET A 4 -9.53 16.06 31.38
CA MET A 4 -8.94 15.40 30.21
C MET A 4 -9.96 15.49 29.07
N ASN A 5 -9.56 16.14 27.97
CA ASN A 5 -10.36 16.29 26.76
C ASN A 5 -10.63 14.91 26.13
N GLU A 6 -11.91 14.60 25.92
CA GLU A 6 -12.38 13.38 25.25
C GLU A 6 -12.12 13.39 23.72
N ASP A 7 -11.53 14.44 23.18
CA ASP A 7 -11.28 14.62 21.74
C ASP A 7 -10.02 13.91 21.22
N GLU A 8 -9.05 13.56 22.08
CA GLU A 8 -7.81 12.88 21.63
C GLU A 8 -7.93 11.35 21.56
N CYS A 9 -8.97 10.76 22.16
CA CYS A 9 -9.14 9.31 22.20
C CYS A 9 -9.84 8.76 20.95
N ALA A 10 -10.66 9.58 20.29
CA ALA A 10 -11.45 9.15 19.14
C ALA A 10 -10.61 9.02 17.84
N THR A 11 -9.49 9.74 17.72
CA THR A 11 -8.67 9.74 16.50
C THR A 11 -7.84 8.46 16.34
N PHE A 12 -7.56 7.74 17.44
CA PHE A 12 -6.75 6.51 17.42
C PHE A 12 -7.54 5.23 17.17
N MET A 13 -8.88 5.24 17.29
CA MET A 13 -9.68 4.00 17.26
C MET A 13 -9.99 3.46 15.86
N ASP A 14 -9.78 4.22 14.79
CA ASP A 14 -9.98 3.74 13.41
C ASP A 14 -8.67 3.36 12.70
N ALA A 15 -7.51 3.63 13.31
CA ALA A 15 -6.22 3.32 12.70
C ALA A 15 -6.00 1.79 12.67
N PRO A 16 -5.74 1.19 11.50
CA PRO A 16 -5.51 -0.25 11.37
C PRO A 16 -4.26 -0.66 12.15
N SER A 17 -4.22 -1.90 12.66
CA SER A 17 -3.17 -2.38 13.56
C SER A 17 -1.75 -2.27 12.99
N TRP A 18 -1.58 -2.23 11.67
CA TRP A 18 -0.28 -1.99 11.04
C TRP A 18 0.22 -0.55 11.24
N ALA A 19 -0.65 0.45 11.43
CA ALA A 19 -0.26 1.83 11.70
C ALA A 19 0.49 1.96 13.04
N LEU A 20 0.33 0.98 13.93
CA LEU A 20 1.13 0.85 15.17
C LEU A 20 2.54 0.29 14.90
N GLU A 21 2.76 -0.37 13.76
CA GLU A 21 4.07 -0.94 13.36
C GLU A 21 4.94 0.06 12.59
N PHE A 22 4.35 1.15 12.08
CA PHE A 22 5.07 2.29 11.53
C PHE A 22 4.89 3.47 12.48
N PRO A 23 5.72 3.61 13.52
CA PRO A 23 5.66 4.77 14.42
C PRO A 23 6.21 5.99 13.69
N SER A 24 5.51 6.47 12.67
CA SER A 24 5.69 7.82 12.18
C SER A 24 4.90 8.76 13.10
N ARG A 25 5.40 9.97 13.30
CA ARG A 25 4.73 11.01 14.09
C ARG A 25 3.56 11.66 13.33
N GLY A 26 3.14 11.09 12.20
CA GLY A 26 2.16 11.65 11.28
C GLY A 26 0.73 11.22 11.59
N THR A 27 -0.22 12.08 11.24
CA THR A 27 -1.65 11.73 11.26
C THR A 27 -1.95 10.88 10.03
N TYR A 28 -2.49 9.67 10.23
CA TYR A 28 -2.95 8.82 9.14
C TYR A 28 -4.43 9.10 8.85
N ILE A 29 -4.73 9.48 7.62
CA ILE A 29 -6.10 9.79 7.19
C ILE A 29 -6.58 8.69 6.26
N ARG A 30 -7.66 8.02 6.67
CA ARG A 30 -8.38 7.08 5.80
C ARG A 30 -9.10 7.86 4.71
N PHE A 31 -8.92 7.47 3.46
CA PHE A 31 -9.57 8.13 2.33
C PHE A 31 -10.52 7.22 1.55
N CYS A 32 -10.41 5.89 1.73
CA CYS A 32 -11.36 4.94 1.17
C CYS A 32 -11.61 3.77 2.12
N LYS A 33 -12.78 3.12 1.96
CA LYS A 33 -13.18 1.96 2.74
C LYS A 33 -13.82 0.91 1.87
N ASN A 34 -13.25 -0.30 1.85
CA ASN A 34 -13.75 -1.42 1.06
C ASN A 34 -14.03 -1.06 -0.41
N GLU A 35 -13.15 -0.26 -1.02
CA GLU A 35 -13.31 0.15 -2.42
C GLU A 35 -12.56 -0.80 -3.37
N PRO A 36 -12.95 -0.90 -4.65
CA PRO A 36 -12.20 -1.64 -5.65
C PRO A 36 -10.81 -1.01 -5.89
N LEU A 37 -9.76 -1.83 -5.96
CA LEU A 37 -8.38 -1.37 -6.10
C LEU A 37 -8.17 -0.38 -7.26
N LEU A 38 -8.73 -0.68 -8.44
CA LEU A 38 -8.57 0.17 -9.62
C LEU A 38 -9.12 1.59 -9.40
N GLU A 39 -10.27 1.71 -8.74
CA GLU A 39 -10.87 3.02 -8.45
C GLU A 39 -10.05 3.80 -7.43
N VAL A 40 -9.46 3.10 -6.45
CA VAL A 40 -8.53 3.69 -5.48
C VAL A 40 -7.28 4.22 -6.17
N LEU A 41 -6.65 3.44 -7.06
CA LEU A 41 -5.47 3.88 -7.81
C LEU A 41 -5.77 5.04 -8.76
N ARG A 42 -6.94 5.03 -9.41
CA ARG A 42 -7.40 6.16 -10.25
C ARG A 42 -7.58 7.43 -9.43
N SER A 43 -8.16 7.33 -8.23
CA SER A 43 -8.30 8.46 -7.31
C SER A 43 -6.94 9.03 -6.90
N ILE A 44 -5.96 8.17 -6.60
CA ILE A 44 -4.59 8.59 -6.25
C ILE A 44 -3.91 9.29 -7.45
N LYS A 45 -3.99 8.70 -8.65
CA LYS A 45 -3.36 9.27 -9.86
C LYS A 45 -3.98 10.60 -10.26
N ASN A 46 -5.30 10.72 -10.22
CA ASN A 46 -6.05 11.89 -10.68
C ASN A 46 -6.31 12.93 -9.58
N GLY A 47 -5.96 12.63 -8.33
CA GLY A 47 -6.10 13.55 -7.22
C GLY A 47 -5.26 14.81 -7.42
N SER A 48 -5.59 15.87 -6.67
CA SER A 48 -4.86 17.14 -6.68
C SER A 48 -3.36 16.95 -6.37
N SER A 49 -2.57 18.03 -6.47
CA SER A 49 -1.14 18.05 -6.11
C SER A 49 -0.83 17.58 -4.69
N GLU A 50 -1.82 17.51 -3.81
CA GLU A 50 -1.73 16.99 -2.45
C GLU A 50 -1.34 15.50 -2.38
N TRP A 51 -1.63 14.72 -3.42
CA TRP A 51 -1.31 13.28 -3.47
C TRP A 51 0.10 12.98 -3.98
N ALA A 52 0.74 13.96 -4.64
CA ALA A 52 2.09 13.83 -5.22
C ALA A 52 3.20 13.63 -4.16
N TYR A 53 2.94 14.01 -2.91
CA TYR A 53 3.96 14.09 -1.87
C TYR A 53 3.68 13.18 -0.67
N ARG A 54 2.68 12.28 -0.80
CA ARG A 54 2.22 11.42 0.29
C ARG A 54 2.49 9.96 -0.03
N TYR A 55 2.90 9.22 0.99
CA TYR A 55 2.90 7.77 0.93
C TYR A 55 1.48 7.26 1.22
N VAL A 56 1.02 6.29 0.43
CA VAL A 56 -0.31 5.69 0.58
C VAL A 56 -0.15 4.24 1.01
N THR A 57 -0.81 3.84 2.09
CA THR A 57 -0.91 2.43 2.46
C THR A 57 -2.26 1.89 2.04
N LEU A 58 -2.24 0.84 1.22
CA LEU A 58 -3.40 0.04 0.83
C LEU A 58 -3.44 -1.24 1.65
N CYS A 59 -4.58 -1.54 2.24
CA CYS A 59 -4.79 -2.73 3.06
C CYS A 59 -5.90 -3.57 2.47
N TYR A 60 -5.60 -4.83 2.24
CA TYR A 60 -6.57 -5.79 1.73
C TYR A 60 -7.35 -6.39 2.89
N ALA A 61 -8.59 -6.80 2.62
CA ALA A 61 -9.43 -7.43 3.62
C ALA A 61 -8.79 -8.71 4.20
N GLY A 62 -9.13 -9.05 5.44
CA GLY A 62 -8.93 -10.40 6.00
C GLY A 62 -7.59 -10.70 6.70
N SER A 63 -6.60 -9.80 6.73
CA SER A 63 -5.41 -9.94 7.59
C SER A 63 -4.65 -8.62 7.79
N ALA A 64 -4.10 -8.41 9.00
CA ALA A 64 -3.23 -7.28 9.32
C ALA A 64 -1.93 -7.24 8.49
N ASN A 65 -1.57 -8.35 7.83
CA ASN A 65 -0.34 -8.51 7.06
C ASN A 65 -0.51 -8.31 5.55
N SER A 66 -1.69 -7.89 5.09
CA SER A 66 -2.00 -7.73 3.67
C SER A 66 -1.92 -6.25 3.27
N GLY A 67 -0.70 -5.73 3.19
CA GLY A 67 -0.44 -4.30 2.99
C GLY A 67 0.52 -4.00 1.84
N ILE A 68 0.19 -2.95 1.07
CA ILE A 68 1.05 -2.34 0.05
C ILE A 68 1.28 -0.87 0.41
N LEU A 69 2.54 -0.45 0.44
CA LEU A 69 2.95 0.94 0.55
C LEU A 69 3.27 1.47 -0.84
N LEU A 70 2.43 2.39 -1.30
CA LEU A 70 2.53 3.09 -2.56
C LEU A 70 3.29 4.40 -2.41
N TYR A 71 4.28 4.56 -3.27
CA TYR A 71 4.97 5.81 -3.52
C TYR A 71 4.15 6.65 -4.52
N PRO A 72 4.38 7.97 -4.59
CA PRO A 72 3.67 8.84 -5.52
C PRO A 72 3.71 8.32 -6.97
N LEU A 73 2.53 8.22 -7.59
CA LEU A 73 2.36 7.69 -8.96
C LEU A 73 2.44 8.77 -10.05
N GLN A 74 2.27 10.04 -9.68
CA GLN A 74 2.21 11.15 -10.62
C GLN A 74 3.56 11.30 -11.33
N ASP A 75 3.53 11.33 -12.67
CA ASP A 75 4.70 11.47 -13.54
C ASP A 75 5.80 10.40 -13.38
N SER A 76 5.47 9.24 -12.79
CA SER A 76 6.39 8.11 -12.68
C SER A 76 6.29 7.18 -13.89
N GLU A 77 7.38 7.09 -14.67
CA GLU A 77 7.54 6.10 -15.74
C GLU A 77 7.85 4.70 -15.20
N ALA A 78 8.15 4.56 -13.91
CA ALA A 78 8.48 3.31 -13.25
C ALA A 78 7.94 3.31 -11.81
N PRO A 79 6.61 3.16 -11.63
CA PRO A 79 6.04 3.04 -10.29
C PRO A 79 6.68 1.86 -9.57
N TYR A 80 7.11 2.11 -8.34
CA TYR A 80 7.53 1.07 -7.42
C TYR A 80 6.71 1.14 -6.14
N PHE A 81 6.62 0.02 -5.42
CA PHE A 81 5.88 -0.08 -4.18
C PHE A 81 6.45 -1.20 -3.31
N ASP A 82 6.29 -1.04 -2.01
CA ASP A 82 6.62 -2.09 -1.05
C ASP A 82 5.36 -2.89 -0.73
N PHE A 83 5.52 -4.19 -0.53
CA PHE A 83 4.45 -5.05 -0.03
C PHE A 83 4.95 -5.92 1.11
N ARG A 84 4.06 -6.20 2.06
CA ARG A 84 4.34 -7.12 3.17
C ARG A 84 4.66 -8.51 2.61
N TYR A 85 5.81 -9.06 3.01
CA TYR A 85 6.32 -10.32 2.50
C TYR A 85 6.77 -11.21 3.66
N GLY A 86 5.87 -12.10 4.11
CA GLY A 86 6.10 -12.96 5.28
C GLY A 86 6.97 -14.19 5.02
N ALA A 87 7.30 -14.48 3.77
CA ALA A 87 8.09 -15.66 3.44
C ALA A 87 9.60 -15.42 3.66
N SER A 88 10.31 -16.54 3.85
CA SER A 88 11.74 -16.53 4.16
C SER A 88 12.64 -16.82 2.95
N VAL A 89 12.03 -17.13 1.81
CA VAL A 89 12.67 -17.43 0.54
C VAL A 89 12.73 -16.17 -0.34
N ASP A 90 13.54 -16.18 -1.40
CA ASP A 90 13.63 -15.04 -2.32
C ASP A 90 12.27 -14.77 -3.00
N PRO A 91 11.74 -13.52 -2.98
CA PRO A 91 10.50 -13.15 -3.63
C PRO A 91 10.45 -13.52 -5.11
N ARG A 92 11.59 -13.53 -5.82
CA ARG A 92 11.66 -13.92 -7.23
C ARG A 92 11.26 -15.38 -7.47
N GLN A 93 11.41 -16.24 -6.47
CA GLN A 93 10.97 -17.64 -6.57
C GLN A 93 9.46 -17.76 -6.34
N VAL A 94 8.93 -17.01 -5.37
CA VAL A 94 7.50 -17.05 -5.02
C VAL A 94 6.66 -16.35 -6.07
N LEU A 95 7.13 -15.19 -6.56
CA LEU A 95 6.46 -14.36 -7.55
C LEU A 95 6.86 -14.72 -8.98
N ARG A 96 7.52 -15.86 -9.21
CA ARG A 96 7.90 -16.29 -10.57
C ARG A 96 6.73 -16.26 -11.55
N PRO A 97 5.51 -16.76 -11.23
CA PRO A 97 4.37 -16.67 -12.16
C PRO A 97 4.01 -15.23 -12.54
N LEU A 98 4.11 -14.31 -11.58
CA LEU A 98 3.86 -12.88 -11.79
C LEU A 98 4.93 -12.27 -12.70
N LEU A 99 6.21 -12.55 -12.43
CA LEU A 99 7.33 -12.02 -13.22
C LEU A 99 7.36 -12.57 -14.65
N GLU A 100 6.88 -13.80 -14.86
CA GLU A 100 6.70 -14.38 -16.19
C GLU A 100 5.53 -13.71 -16.94
N ARG A 101 4.45 -13.38 -16.24
CA ARG A 101 3.26 -12.72 -16.82
C ARG A 101 3.48 -11.24 -17.10
N PHE A 102 4.24 -10.56 -16.23
CA PHE A 102 4.53 -9.13 -16.29
C PHE A 102 6.05 -8.92 -16.34
N PRO A 103 6.70 -9.09 -17.51
CA PRO A 103 8.15 -9.04 -17.65
C PRO A 103 8.76 -7.66 -17.39
N GLN A 104 7.93 -6.60 -17.34
CA GLN A 104 8.33 -5.25 -16.95
C GLN A 104 8.49 -5.08 -15.42
N CYS A 105 8.11 -6.08 -14.63
CA CYS A 105 8.23 -6.06 -13.18
C CYS A 105 9.62 -6.53 -12.74
N CYS A 106 10.20 -5.84 -11.74
CA CYS A 106 11.48 -6.19 -11.15
C CYS A 106 11.42 -6.11 -9.61
N ILE A 107 11.96 -7.12 -8.92
CA ILE A 107 12.17 -7.03 -7.47
C ILE A 107 13.47 -6.27 -7.21
N LEU A 108 13.35 -5.08 -6.63
CA LEU A 108 14.47 -4.19 -6.35
C LEU A 108 15.20 -4.55 -5.06
N ASP A 109 14.45 -4.78 -3.98
CA ASP A 109 14.99 -5.09 -2.65
C ASP A 109 13.99 -5.95 -1.85
N TRP A 110 14.46 -6.64 -0.81
CA TRP A 110 13.60 -7.35 0.12
C TRP A 110 14.26 -7.60 1.47
N SER A 111 13.42 -7.75 2.49
CA SER A 111 13.79 -8.13 3.84
C SER A 111 13.06 -9.40 4.23
N ARG A 112 13.84 -10.42 4.59
CA ARG A 112 13.34 -11.75 4.95
C ARG A 112 12.24 -11.66 6.01
N GLY A 113 11.06 -12.20 5.69
CA GLY A 113 9.90 -12.23 6.58
C GLY A 113 9.28 -10.88 6.90
N ARG A 114 9.61 -9.82 6.16
CA ARG A 114 9.08 -8.46 6.40
C ARG A 114 8.46 -7.82 5.17
N GLN A 115 9.25 -7.54 4.15
CA GLN A 115 8.79 -6.76 2.99
C GLN A 115 9.59 -7.07 1.74
N ALA A 116 9.02 -6.78 0.58
CA ALA A 116 9.71 -6.74 -0.69
C ALA A 116 9.27 -5.52 -1.50
N CYS A 117 10.19 -5.00 -2.31
CA CYS A 117 10.01 -3.83 -3.16
C CYS A 117 9.94 -4.29 -4.62
N LEU A 118 8.90 -3.88 -5.33
CA LEU A 118 8.72 -4.16 -6.75
C LEU A 118 8.60 -2.86 -7.53
N GLU A 119 9.31 -2.78 -8.63
CA GLU A 119 9.18 -1.76 -9.67
C GLU A 119 8.44 -2.36 -10.87
N ALA A 120 7.57 -1.58 -11.52
CA ALA A 120 6.80 -1.97 -12.70
C ALA A 120 6.96 -0.90 -13.80
N VAL A 121 8.00 -1.04 -14.62
CA VAL A 121 8.36 -0.04 -15.64
C VAL A 121 7.28 0.08 -16.72
N GLY A 122 6.86 1.31 -17.02
CA GLY A 122 5.85 1.62 -18.04
C GLY A 122 4.43 1.15 -17.69
N ALA A 123 4.18 0.74 -16.44
CA ALA A 123 2.85 0.34 -16.01
C ALA A 123 1.92 1.54 -15.83
N ASP A 124 0.78 1.52 -16.51
CA ASP A 124 -0.33 2.43 -16.22
C ASP A 124 -1.12 1.96 -14.98
N VAL A 125 -2.20 2.68 -14.63
CA VAL A 125 -2.96 2.41 -13.40
C VAL A 125 -3.71 1.10 -13.48
N GLU A 126 -4.24 0.77 -14.65
CA GLU A 126 -4.93 -0.49 -14.94
C GLU A 126 -3.97 -1.67 -14.74
N LEU A 127 -2.80 -1.62 -15.36
CA LEU A 127 -1.79 -2.67 -15.26
C LEU A 127 -1.22 -2.77 -13.84
N LEU A 128 -1.02 -1.63 -13.16
CA LEU A 128 -0.58 -1.61 -11.77
C LEU A 128 -1.61 -2.27 -10.85
N ALA A 129 -2.91 -2.05 -11.07
CA ALA A 129 -3.98 -2.72 -10.34
C ALA A 129 -3.90 -4.23 -10.55
N GLU A 130 -3.76 -4.69 -11.80
CA GLU A 130 -3.63 -6.12 -12.12
C GLU A 130 -2.42 -6.76 -11.43
N ILE A 131 -1.25 -6.10 -11.47
CA ILE A 131 -0.02 -6.58 -10.83
C ILE A 131 -0.24 -6.71 -9.32
N MET A 132 -0.79 -5.68 -8.67
CA MET A 132 -1.05 -5.70 -7.23
C MET A 132 -2.07 -6.76 -6.82
N GLN A 133 -3.12 -6.97 -7.63
CA GLN A 133 -4.09 -8.03 -7.40
C GLN A 133 -3.44 -9.42 -7.48
N GLU A 134 -2.55 -9.63 -8.45
CA GLU A 134 -1.81 -10.88 -8.62
C GLU A 134 -0.86 -11.13 -7.43
N ILE A 135 -0.15 -10.09 -6.96
CA ILE A 135 0.65 -10.17 -5.72
C ILE A 135 -0.21 -10.59 -4.55
N ALA A 136 -1.35 -9.91 -4.37
CA ALA A 136 -2.26 -10.20 -3.27
C ALA A 136 -2.83 -11.63 -3.36
N GLY A 137 -3.17 -12.11 -4.56
CA GLY A 137 -3.61 -13.49 -4.78
C GLY A 137 -2.52 -14.52 -4.46
N LEU A 138 -1.27 -14.28 -4.89
CA LEU A 138 -0.14 -15.18 -4.66
C LEU A 138 0.30 -15.23 -3.18
N LEU A 139 0.21 -14.11 -2.47
CA LEU A 139 0.74 -14.00 -1.10
C LEU A 139 -0.34 -14.14 -0.02
N TRP A 140 -1.56 -13.70 -0.29
CA TRP A 140 -2.62 -13.55 0.71
C TRP A 140 -3.94 -14.27 0.35
N GLY A 141 -4.06 -14.84 -0.85
CA GLY A 141 -5.22 -15.62 -1.29
C GLY A 141 -6.41 -14.76 -1.77
N GLU A 142 -7.62 -15.35 -1.78
CA GLU A 142 -8.86 -14.76 -2.36
C GLU A 142 -9.36 -13.47 -1.70
N GLN A 143 -8.68 -12.97 -0.66
CA GLN A 143 -9.08 -11.77 0.08
C GLN A 143 -8.70 -10.46 -0.63
N SER A 144 -8.28 -10.53 -1.90
CA SER A 144 -7.50 -9.50 -2.57
C SER A 144 -8.32 -8.40 -3.26
N HIS A 145 -9.65 -8.40 -3.28
CA HIS A 145 -10.39 -7.52 -4.21
C HIS A 145 -10.82 -6.15 -3.66
N LEU A 146 -11.03 -6.05 -2.34
CA LEU A 146 -11.46 -4.81 -1.69
C LEU A 146 -10.32 -4.26 -0.84
N VAL A 147 -10.11 -2.94 -0.91
CA VAL A 147 -9.03 -2.27 -0.21
C VAL A 147 -9.52 -1.11 0.65
N ASP A 148 -8.91 -1.00 1.81
CA ASP A 148 -8.90 0.19 2.65
C ASP A 148 -7.64 1.00 2.34
N GLY A 149 -7.79 2.33 2.25
CA GLY A 149 -6.71 3.22 1.85
C GLY A 149 -6.47 4.31 2.89
N TRP A 150 -5.20 4.49 3.23
CA TRP A 150 -4.72 5.48 4.19
C TRP A 150 -3.58 6.27 3.57
N TYR A 151 -3.49 7.56 3.88
CA TYR A 151 -2.29 8.35 3.58
C TYR A 151 -1.77 9.02 4.84
N GLU A 152 -0.46 9.25 4.89
CA GLU A 152 0.16 10.06 5.93
C GLU A 152 0.03 11.54 5.60
N GLU A 153 -0.55 12.32 6.50
CA GLU A 153 -0.50 13.77 6.45
C GLU A 153 0.89 14.24 6.89
N MET A 154 1.75 14.51 5.91
CA MET A 154 3.02 15.19 6.14
C MET A 154 2.70 16.61 6.62
N GLY A 155 3.02 16.91 7.89
CA GLY A 155 2.84 18.25 8.45
C GLY A 155 3.51 19.30 7.56
N ARG A 156 2.84 20.43 7.34
CA ARG A 156 3.46 21.55 6.62
C ARG A 156 4.72 21.97 7.38
N ALA A 157 5.86 21.93 6.70
CA ALA A 157 7.11 22.51 7.21
C ALA A 157 6.99 24.04 7.36
#